data_AF-A0A7S2Z7M4-F1
#
_entry.id   AF-A0A7S2Z7M4-F1
#
_cell.length_a   1.000
_cell.length_b   1.000
_cell.length_c   1.000
_cell.angle_alpha   90.00
_cell.angle_beta   90.00
_cell.angle_gamma   90.00
#
_symmetry.space_group_name_H-M   'P 1'
#
loop_
_entity.id
_entity.type
_entity.pdbx_description
1 polymer ?
#
loop_
_entity_poly.entity_id
_entity_poly.type
_entity_poly.pdbx_seq_one_letter_code
_entity_poly.pdbx_strand_id
1 'polypeptide(L)'
;KKAKRTAAEGLVALAATDDATRVALVEVNCETDFVSRNEDFQGLLRTTAGAMLAAAAAGQQGSSAMAADAILALGTPAGAAEGAATVGDALTNVGLGVREKLEVRRGQVFQADAARGVVASYLHMSPAPGVGSIGAVVGLELASEEESAGGLSDEQRAAMLEVGRKVAMHVAASNPLFLGEADIPADVVAAEKEVLMNQPGVSEKPANIVEKMV
;
A
#
# COMPACT_ATOMS: atom_id res chain seq x y z
N LYS A 1 23.81 17.97 3.16
CA LYS A 1 24.39 16.99 4.13
C LYS A 1 23.37 15.94 4.58
N LYS A 2 22.10 16.32 4.89
CA LYS A 2 21.05 15.37 5.30
C LYS A 2 20.67 14.30 4.24
N ALA A 3 20.71 14.63 2.95
CA ALA A 3 20.33 13.69 1.87
C ALA A 3 21.12 12.36 1.86
N LYS A 4 22.34 12.33 2.41
CA LYS A 4 23.18 11.12 2.51
C LYS A 4 22.87 10.25 3.75
N ARG A 5 21.95 10.68 4.62
CA ARG A 5 21.55 9.93 5.83
C ARG A 5 20.52 8.84 5.45
N THR A 6 20.54 7.73 6.16
CA THR A 6 19.60 6.62 5.99
C THR A 6 18.31 6.91 6.74
N ALA A 7 17.17 6.85 6.07
CA ALA A 7 15.85 6.95 6.66
C ALA A 7 15.16 5.57 6.55
N ALA A 8 15.32 4.72 7.57
CA ALA A 8 14.81 3.35 7.59
C ALA A 8 13.57 3.17 8.47
N GLU A 9 13.33 4.12 9.38
CA GLU A 9 12.12 4.18 10.20
C GLU A 9 11.01 4.90 9.44
N GLY A 10 9.78 4.88 9.95
CA GLY A 10 8.68 5.64 9.35
C GLY A 10 7.32 5.01 9.59
N LEU A 11 6.36 5.45 8.78
CA LEU A 11 4.99 4.95 8.79
C LEU A 11 4.46 4.88 7.35
N VAL A 12 3.34 4.19 7.19
CA VAL A 12 2.48 4.30 6.02
C VAL A 12 1.22 5.10 6.35
N ALA A 13 0.61 5.69 5.33
CA ALA A 13 -0.67 6.36 5.46
C ALA A 13 -1.58 6.08 4.28
N LEU A 14 -2.89 6.06 4.57
CA LEU A 14 -3.91 5.87 3.57
C LEU A 14 -4.92 7.01 3.54
N ALA A 15 -5.44 7.25 2.35
CA ALA A 15 -6.64 8.05 2.12
C ALA A 15 -7.54 7.27 1.17
N ALA A 16 -8.85 7.28 1.43
CA ALA A 16 -9.84 6.54 0.65
C ALA A 16 -10.98 7.46 0.23
N THR A 17 -11.63 7.16 -0.90
CA THR A 17 -12.90 7.81 -1.27
C THR A 17 -14.05 7.23 -0.46
N ASP A 18 -15.10 8.02 -0.24
CA ASP A 18 -16.27 7.61 0.56
C ASP A 18 -17.04 6.43 -0.07
N ASP A 19 -17.04 6.33 -1.40
CA ASP A 19 -17.62 5.22 -2.15
C ASP A 19 -16.76 3.94 -2.12
N ALA A 20 -15.59 4.01 -1.48
CA ALA A 20 -14.58 2.97 -1.38
C ALA A 20 -14.11 2.42 -2.73
N THR A 21 -14.09 3.23 -3.78
CA THR A 21 -13.61 2.81 -5.11
C THR A 21 -12.13 3.11 -5.31
N ARG A 22 -11.54 3.98 -4.48
CA ARG A 22 -10.13 4.35 -4.56
C ARG A 22 -9.47 4.45 -3.20
N VAL A 23 -8.23 3.99 -3.11
CA VAL A 23 -7.35 4.16 -1.95
C VAL A 23 -5.96 4.59 -2.43
N ALA A 24 -5.44 5.68 -1.88
CA ALA A 24 -4.04 6.04 -1.97
C ALA A 24 -3.31 5.51 -0.74
N LEU A 25 -2.18 4.82 -0.93
CA LEU A 25 -1.28 4.34 0.13
C LEU A 25 0.12 4.89 -0.12
N VAL A 26 0.73 5.47 0.90
CA VAL A 26 2.09 6.03 0.82
C VAL A 26 2.94 5.60 2.00
N GLU A 27 4.21 5.34 1.75
CA GLU A 27 5.24 5.15 2.78
C GLU A 27 6.15 6.39 2.82
N VAL A 28 6.27 6.97 4.02
CA VAL A 28 7.20 8.07 4.29
C VAL A 28 8.12 7.66 5.42
N ASN A 29 9.42 7.78 5.17
CA ASN A 29 10.45 7.38 6.09
C ASN A 29 11.08 8.57 6.82
N CYS A 30 11.55 8.29 8.03
CA CYS A 30 12.36 9.16 8.88
C CYS A 30 13.59 8.39 9.39
N GLU A 31 14.46 9.03 10.15
CA GLU A 31 15.69 8.38 10.61
C GLU A 31 15.48 7.62 11.92
N THR A 32 14.58 8.09 12.79
CA THR A 32 14.31 7.49 14.09
C THR A 32 12.83 7.22 14.32
N ASP A 33 12.55 6.28 15.23
CA ASP A 33 11.20 5.95 15.68
C ASP A 33 10.58 7.05 16.58
N PHE A 34 11.41 7.93 17.14
CA PHE A 34 10.93 9.12 17.84
C PHE A 34 10.18 10.08 16.91
N VAL A 35 10.69 10.28 15.68
CA VAL A 35 10.02 11.12 14.68
C VAL A 35 8.77 10.47 14.13
N SER A 36 8.73 9.14 13.99
CA SER A 36 7.52 8.45 13.50
C SER A 36 6.31 8.66 14.43
N ARG A 37 6.55 8.93 15.72
CA ARG A 37 5.52 9.22 16.73
C ARG A 37 5.13 10.70 16.81
N ASN A 38 5.84 11.60 16.13
CA ASN A 38 5.59 13.03 16.15
C ASN A 38 4.33 13.40 15.33
N GLU A 39 3.50 14.30 15.86
CA GLU A 39 2.21 14.67 15.25
C GLU A 39 2.37 15.40 13.90
N ASP A 40 3.39 16.25 13.74
CA ASP A 40 3.66 16.95 12.49
C ASP A 40 4.08 15.96 11.39
N PHE A 41 4.89 14.96 11.75
CA PHE A 41 5.26 13.87 10.83
C PHE A 41 4.04 13.05 10.42
N GLN A 42 3.19 12.63 11.37
CA GLN A 42 1.96 11.90 11.03
C GLN A 42 0.97 12.76 10.23
N GLY A 43 0.94 14.07 10.48
CA GLY A 43 0.19 15.04 9.69
C GLY A 43 0.69 15.17 8.24
N LEU A 44 2.01 15.18 8.05
CA LEU A 44 2.64 15.15 6.72
C LEU A 44 2.22 13.90 5.94
N LEU A 45 2.23 12.73 6.59
CA LEU A 45 1.81 11.48 5.96
C LEU A 45 0.35 11.53 5.48
N ARG A 46 -0.59 12.00 6.33
CA ARG A 46 -2.00 12.15 5.96
C ARG A 46 -2.18 13.16 4.82
N THR A 47 -1.48 14.28 4.89
CA THR A 47 -1.49 15.32 3.84
C THR A 47 -1.02 14.72 2.50
N THR A 48 0.04 13.92 2.54
CA THR A 48 0.61 13.25 1.36
C THR A 48 -0.38 12.26 0.76
N ALA A 49 -0.97 11.37 1.57
CA ALA A 49 -1.97 10.40 1.11
C ALA A 49 -3.21 11.10 0.53
N GLY A 50 -3.69 12.18 1.17
CA GLY A 50 -4.81 12.97 0.68
C GLY A 50 -4.52 13.67 -0.66
N ALA A 51 -3.33 14.27 -0.81
CA ALA A 51 -2.90 14.88 -2.06
C ALA A 51 -2.83 13.84 -3.19
N MET A 52 -2.29 12.66 -2.90
CA MET A 52 -2.24 11.52 -3.83
C MET A 52 -3.63 11.07 -4.28
N LEU A 53 -4.58 10.94 -3.34
CA LEU A 53 -5.95 10.57 -3.66
C LEU A 53 -6.65 11.63 -4.51
N ALA A 54 -6.49 12.91 -4.16
CA ALA A 54 -7.08 14.03 -4.91
C ALA A 54 -6.53 14.10 -6.35
N ALA A 55 -5.22 13.90 -6.53
CA ALA A 55 -4.60 13.87 -7.84
C ALA A 55 -5.11 12.70 -8.69
N ALA A 56 -5.28 11.52 -8.09
CA ALA A 56 -5.86 10.37 -8.78
C ALA A 56 -7.33 10.58 -9.16
N ALA A 57 -8.10 11.28 -8.31
CA ALA A 57 -9.48 11.62 -8.63
C ALA A 57 -9.61 12.56 -9.83
N ALA A 58 -8.61 13.41 -10.07
CA ALA A 58 -8.51 14.30 -11.22
C ALA A 58 -7.90 13.64 -12.49
N GLY A 59 -7.47 12.37 -12.40
CA GLY A 59 -6.63 11.71 -13.40
C GLY A 59 -7.06 10.30 -13.81
N GLN A 60 -6.08 9.50 -14.26
CA GLN A 60 -6.21 8.23 -14.97
C GLN A 60 -7.09 7.18 -14.29
N GLN A 61 -7.70 6.31 -15.11
CA GLN A 61 -8.33 5.07 -14.66
C GLN A 61 -7.27 3.99 -14.38
N GLY A 62 -7.52 3.20 -13.35
CA GLY A 62 -6.73 2.04 -12.97
C GLY A 62 -5.83 2.27 -11.75
N SER A 63 -5.38 1.16 -11.18
CA SER A 63 -4.39 1.18 -10.10
C SER A 63 -3.01 1.53 -10.67
N SER A 64 -2.28 2.43 -10.02
CA SER A 64 -0.99 2.90 -10.52
C SER A 64 -0.04 3.28 -9.39
N ALA A 65 1.24 2.93 -9.54
CA ALA A 65 2.31 3.48 -8.71
C ALA A 65 2.54 4.96 -9.06
N MET A 66 2.87 5.77 -8.06
CA MET A 66 3.30 7.15 -8.26
C MET A 66 4.75 7.33 -7.86
N ALA A 67 5.54 7.90 -8.75
CA ALA A 67 6.94 8.19 -8.49
C ALA A 67 7.08 9.24 -7.36
N ALA A 68 8.13 9.13 -6.54
CA ALA A 68 8.35 10.03 -5.42
C ALA A 68 8.37 11.50 -5.82
N ASP A 69 9.08 11.85 -6.92
CA ASP A 69 9.13 13.23 -7.42
C ASP A 69 7.76 13.75 -7.86
N ALA A 70 6.91 12.88 -8.43
CA ALA A 70 5.54 13.24 -8.79
C ALA A 70 4.68 13.49 -7.54
N ILE A 71 4.84 12.68 -6.49
CA ILE A 71 4.16 12.86 -5.20
C ILE A 71 4.59 14.19 -4.55
N LEU A 72 5.89 14.49 -4.54
CA LEU A 72 6.43 15.72 -3.95
C LEU A 72 5.92 16.98 -4.66
N ALA A 73 5.65 16.90 -5.97
CA ALA A 73 5.12 18.00 -6.77
C ALA A 73 3.61 18.24 -6.59
N LEU A 74 2.88 17.34 -5.92
CA LEU A 74 1.44 17.51 -5.71
C LEU A 74 1.15 18.70 -4.80
N GLY A 75 0.08 19.44 -5.13
CA GLY A 75 -0.45 20.47 -4.25
C GLY A 75 -0.99 19.88 -2.95
N THR A 76 -0.83 20.59 -1.85
CA THR A 76 -1.44 20.18 -0.58
C THR A 76 -2.95 20.54 -0.58
N PRO A 77 -3.82 19.73 0.07
CA PRO A 77 -5.23 20.09 0.21
C PRO A 77 -5.41 21.39 0.99
N ALA A 78 -6.48 22.15 0.70
CA ALA A 78 -6.81 23.35 1.45
C ALA A 78 -6.95 23.04 2.95
N GLY A 79 -6.21 23.76 3.81
CA GLY A 79 -6.17 23.53 5.26
C GLY A 79 -5.06 22.58 5.75
N ALA A 80 -4.24 22.02 4.84
CA ALA A 80 -2.95 21.44 5.22
C ALA A 80 -2.00 22.55 5.71
N ALA A 81 -1.02 22.20 6.57
CA ALA A 81 -0.13 23.08 7.31
C ALA A 81 0.17 24.42 6.60
N GLU A 82 -0.11 25.55 7.29
CA GLU A 82 0.04 26.90 6.75
C GLU A 82 1.40 27.08 6.04
N GLY A 83 1.35 27.51 4.78
CA GLY A 83 2.54 27.92 4.02
C GLY A 83 3.22 26.85 3.17
N ALA A 84 2.69 25.62 3.04
CA ALA A 84 3.22 24.61 2.13
C ALA A 84 2.36 24.48 0.86
N ALA A 85 2.85 24.99 -0.28
CA ALA A 85 2.13 24.89 -1.56
C ALA A 85 2.10 23.46 -2.10
N THR A 86 3.18 22.70 -1.88
CA THR A 86 3.34 21.31 -2.33
C THR A 86 3.64 20.34 -1.20
N VAL A 87 3.46 19.05 -1.46
CA VAL A 87 3.90 17.96 -0.54
C VAL A 87 5.40 18.08 -0.25
N GLY A 88 6.22 18.44 -1.23
CA GLY A 88 7.65 18.65 -1.07
C GLY A 88 7.98 19.81 -0.11
N ASP A 89 7.21 20.90 -0.16
CA ASP A 89 7.35 22.00 0.78
C ASP A 89 6.98 21.56 2.20
N ALA A 90 5.87 20.82 2.34
CA ALA A 90 5.45 20.28 3.63
C ALA A 90 6.51 19.34 4.23
N LEU A 91 7.05 18.43 3.41
CA LEU A 91 8.11 17.50 3.82
C LEU A 91 9.36 18.25 4.26
N THR A 92 9.74 19.30 3.53
CA THR A 92 10.89 20.15 3.87
C THR A 92 10.65 20.88 5.19
N ASN A 93 9.48 21.49 5.38
CA ASN A 93 9.12 22.23 6.59
C ASN A 93 9.14 21.34 7.83
N VAL A 94 8.50 20.17 7.77
CA VAL A 94 8.50 19.20 8.88
C VAL A 94 9.92 18.68 9.13
N GLY A 95 10.68 18.36 8.08
CA GLY A 95 12.07 17.91 8.18
C GLY A 95 13.03 18.95 8.79
N LEU A 96 12.74 20.25 8.65
CA LEU A 96 13.44 21.32 9.35
C LEU A 96 13.08 21.34 10.84
N GLY A 97 11.79 21.21 11.16
CA GLY A 97 11.28 21.17 12.55
C GLY A 97 11.84 20.01 13.35
N VAL A 98 11.73 18.78 12.83
CA VAL A 98 12.21 17.56 13.51
C VAL A 98 13.71 17.32 13.36
N ARG A 99 14.39 18.10 12.50
CA ARG A 99 15.83 18.04 12.22
C ARG A 99 16.36 16.71 11.64
N GLU A 100 15.49 15.85 11.16
CA GLU A 100 15.83 14.60 10.47
C GLU A 100 15.71 14.74 8.95
N LYS A 101 16.25 13.76 8.22
CA LYS A 101 15.90 13.49 6.83
C LYS A 101 14.53 12.80 6.81
N LEU A 102 13.62 13.35 6.02
CA LEU A 102 12.36 12.71 5.67
C LEU A 102 12.41 12.34 4.18
N GLU A 103 11.71 11.27 3.81
CA GLU A 103 11.71 10.79 2.43
C GLU A 103 10.39 10.11 2.09
N VAL A 104 9.77 10.50 0.97
CA VAL A 104 8.70 9.70 0.37
C VAL A 104 9.36 8.53 -0.35
N ARG A 105 9.17 7.31 0.14
CA ARG A 105 9.85 6.13 -0.41
C ARG A 105 9.07 5.50 -1.55
N ARG A 106 7.76 5.37 -1.41
CA ARG A 106 6.86 4.82 -2.43
C ARG A 106 5.42 5.24 -2.17
N GLY A 107 4.66 5.34 -3.25
CA GLY A 107 3.23 5.57 -3.18
C GLY A 107 2.50 4.82 -4.29
N GLN A 108 1.30 4.35 -3.99
CA GLN A 108 0.46 3.63 -4.93
C GLN A 108 -1.01 4.05 -4.74
N VAL A 109 -1.72 4.19 -5.84
CA VAL A 109 -3.18 4.34 -5.84
C VAL A 109 -3.77 3.04 -6.36
N PHE A 110 -4.77 2.57 -5.64
CA PHE A 110 -5.57 1.41 -5.98
C PHE A 110 -6.96 1.89 -6.37
N GLN A 111 -7.50 1.31 -7.43
CA GLN A 111 -8.83 1.60 -7.93
C GLN A 111 -9.57 0.30 -8.26
N ALA A 112 -10.86 0.26 -7.90
CA ALA A 112 -11.81 -0.73 -8.37
C ALA A 112 -12.85 -0.07 -9.29
N ASP A 113 -13.46 -0.85 -10.17
CA ASP A 113 -14.62 -0.41 -10.92
C ASP A 113 -15.82 -0.22 -9.98
N ALA A 114 -16.33 1.00 -9.91
CA ALA A 114 -17.42 1.40 -9.00
C ALA A 114 -18.72 0.59 -9.19
N ALA A 115 -18.94 0.07 -10.40
CA ALA A 115 -20.12 -0.73 -10.73
C ALA A 115 -20.06 -2.15 -10.16
N ARG A 116 -18.86 -2.68 -9.91
CA ARG A 116 -18.67 -4.10 -9.58
C ARG A 116 -17.76 -4.36 -8.39
N GLY A 117 -17.09 -3.34 -7.85
CA GLY A 117 -16.06 -3.55 -6.86
C GLY A 117 -15.84 -2.42 -5.85
N VAL A 118 -15.01 -2.77 -4.88
CA VAL A 118 -14.55 -1.93 -3.79
C VAL A 118 -13.06 -2.14 -3.56
N VAL A 119 -12.42 -1.14 -2.96
CA VAL A 119 -11.05 -1.21 -2.45
C VAL A 119 -11.12 -1.11 -0.92
N ALA A 120 -10.87 -2.24 -0.26
CA ALA A 120 -10.78 -2.31 1.19
C ALA A 120 -9.33 -2.15 1.65
N SER A 121 -9.13 -1.72 2.89
CA SER A 121 -7.80 -1.51 3.44
C SER A 121 -7.72 -1.84 4.93
N TYR A 122 -6.51 -2.06 5.42
CA TYR A 122 -6.21 -2.28 6.82
C TYR A 122 -4.87 -1.64 7.20
N LEU A 123 -4.85 -0.96 8.35
CA LEU A 123 -3.63 -0.46 8.99
C LEU A 123 -3.37 -1.25 10.27
N HIS A 124 -2.14 -1.73 10.43
CA HIS A 124 -1.66 -2.36 11.65
C HIS A 124 -0.74 -1.41 12.43
N MET A 125 -0.74 -1.55 13.76
CA MET A 125 0.00 -0.66 14.68
C MET A 125 -0.21 0.81 14.34
N SER A 126 -1.47 1.25 14.44
CA SER A 126 -1.91 2.59 14.05
C SER A 126 -1.81 3.55 15.26
N PRO A 127 -0.78 4.41 15.35
CA PRO A 127 -0.63 5.35 16.46
C PRO A 127 -1.64 6.49 16.40
N ALA A 128 -2.18 6.78 15.21
CA ALA A 128 -3.23 7.77 14.97
C ALA A 128 -4.08 7.37 13.75
N PRO A 129 -5.32 7.88 13.63
CA PRO A 129 -6.17 7.61 12.46
C PRO A 129 -5.45 7.90 11.13
N GLY A 130 -5.60 6.98 10.18
CA GLY A 130 -5.07 7.13 8.81
C GLY A 130 -3.58 6.84 8.66
N VAL A 131 -2.85 6.50 9.73
CA VAL A 131 -1.43 6.11 9.68
C VAL A 131 -1.19 4.80 10.43
N GLY A 132 -0.16 4.04 10.04
CA GLY A 132 0.24 2.80 10.71
C GLY A 132 1.61 2.31 10.29
N SER A 133 2.15 1.30 10.98
CA SER A 133 3.45 0.72 10.62
C SER A 133 3.35 -0.26 9.44
N ILE A 134 2.18 -0.86 9.23
CA ILE A 134 1.89 -1.75 8.10
C ILE A 134 0.55 -1.33 7.50
N GLY A 135 0.47 -1.30 6.18
CA GLY A 135 -0.75 -1.04 5.43
C GLY A 135 -0.95 -2.10 4.37
N ALA A 136 -2.17 -2.64 4.29
CA ALA A 136 -2.59 -3.59 3.27
C ALA A 136 -3.84 -3.06 2.57
N VAL A 137 -3.91 -3.27 1.26
CA VAL A 137 -5.02 -2.85 0.41
C VAL A 137 -5.45 -4.04 -0.44
N VAL A 138 -6.76 -4.25 -0.55
CA VAL A 138 -7.37 -5.36 -1.29
C VAL A 138 -8.48 -4.80 -2.17
N GLY A 139 -8.36 -5.00 -3.48
CA GLY A 139 -9.47 -4.80 -4.41
C GLY A 139 -10.34 -6.06 -4.44
N LEU A 140 -11.66 -5.89 -4.33
CA LEU A 140 -12.64 -6.95 -4.53
C LEU A 140 -13.62 -6.54 -5.61
N GLU A 141 -13.90 -7.45 -6.53
CA GLU A 141 -14.89 -7.28 -7.58
C GLU A 141 -15.80 -8.49 -7.65
N LEU A 142 -17.06 -8.28 -8.02
CA LEU A 142 -17.95 -9.36 -8.42
C LEU A 142 -17.38 -10.07 -9.65
N ALA A 143 -17.53 -11.39 -9.66
CA ALA A 143 -16.97 -12.27 -10.69
C ALA A 143 -17.76 -12.22 -11.99
N SER A 144 -19.08 -12.00 -11.92
CA SER A 144 -19.93 -11.93 -13.12
C SER A 144 -20.37 -10.50 -13.43
N GLU A 145 -20.40 -10.17 -14.73
CA GLU A 145 -20.92 -8.90 -15.23
C GLU A 145 -22.45 -8.82 -15.09
N GLU A 146 -23.14 -9.97 -15.07
CA GLU A 146 -24.59 -10.04 -14.89
C GLU A 146 -25.01 -9.63 -13.47
N GLU A 147 -24.24 -10.02 -12.44
CA GLU A 147 -24.48 -9.60 -11.06
C GLU A 147 -24.16 -8.12 -10.83
N SER A 148 -23.38 -7.48 -11.70
CA SER A 148 -23.02 -6.05 -11.63
C SER A 148 -23.76 -5.16 -12.63
N ALA A 149 -24.66 -5.71 -13.45
CA ALA A 149 -25.40 -4.98 -14.49
C ALA A 149 -26.26 -3.82 -13.96
N GLY A 150 -26.59 -3.82 -12.65
CA GLY A 150 -27.29 -2.74 -11.94
C GLY A 150 -26.40 -1.84 -11.06
N GLY A 151 -25.08 -2.07 -11.05
CA GLY A 151 -24.18 -1.53 -10.05
C GLY A 151 -24.26 -2.28 -8.70
N LEU A 152 -23.31 -2.01 -7.81
CA LEU A 152 -23.33 -2.54 -6.44
C LEU A 152 -24.39 -1.82 -5.60
N SER A 153 -25.30 -2.57 -4.97
CA SER A 153 -26.16 -2.05 -3.91
C SER A 153 -25.33 -1.65 -2.68
N ASP A 154 -25.89 -0.81 -1.81
CA ASP A 154 -25.23 -0.40 -0.57
C ASP A 154 -24.96 -1.61 0.35
N GLU A 155 -25.86 -2.58 0.39
CA GLU A 155 -25.69 -3.83 1.15
C GLU A 155 -24.55 -4.68 0.59
N GLN A 156 -24.48 -4.84 -0.73
CA GLN A 156 -23.38 -5.57 -1.38
C GLN A 156 -22.04 -4.87 -1.11
N ARG A 157 -21.99 -3.54 -1.26
CA ARG A 157 -20.80 -2.73 -0.97
C ARG A 157 -20.35 -2.91 0.47
N ALA A 158 -21.27 -2.81 1.44
CA ALA A 158 -20.96 -2.99 2.86
C ALA A 158 -20.43 -4.41 3.15
N ALA A 159 -21.06 -5.45 2.59
CA ALA A 159 -20.61 -6.83 2.76
C ALA A 159 -19.22 -7.08 2.16
N MET A 160 -18.95 -6.55 0.96
CA MET A 160 -17.64 -6.63 0.32
C MET A 160 -16.58 -5.90 1.14
N LEU A 161 -16.88 -4.74 1.71
CA LEU A 161 -15.94 -4.01 2.58
C LEU A 161 -15.62 -4.78 3.86
N GLU A 162 -16.61 -5.44 4.47
CA GLU A 162 -16.38 -6.27 5.65
C GLU A 162 -15.43 -7.43 5.34
N VAL A 163 -15.68 -8.18 4.26
CA VAL A 163 -14.82 -9.28 3.82
C VAL A 163 -13.44 -8.76 3.42
N GLY A 164 -13.39 -7.72 2.59
CA GLY A 164 -12.15 -7.11 2.10
C GLY A 164 -11.26 -6.60 3.23
N ARG A 165 -11.83 -6.04 4.29
CA ARG A 165 -11.06 -5.65 5.48
C ARG A 165 -10.44 -6.87 6.19
N LYS A 166 -11.18 -7.97 6.35
CA LYS A 166 -10.66 -9.21 6.95
C LYS A 166 -9.55 -9.82 6.10
N VAL A 167 -9.70 -9.79 4.76
CA VAL A 167 -8.65 -10.23 3.84
C VAL A 167 -7.43 -9.29 3.92
N ALA A 168 -7.61 -7.98 3.97
CA ALA A 168 -6.50 -7.03 4.13
C ALA A 168 -5.74 -7.25 5.45
N MET A 169 -6.44 -7.60 6.55
CA MET A 169 -5.79 -8.03 7.80
C MET A 169 -4.95 -9.28 7.62
N HIS A 170 -5.46 -10.28 6.90
CA HIS A 170 -4.72 -11.49 6.59
C HIS A 170 -3.48 -11.19 5.73
N VAL A 171 -3.60 -10.36 4.70
CA VAL A 171 -2.48 -9.91 3.86
C VAL A 171 -1.41 -9.22 4.70
N ALA A 172 -1.79 -8.32 5.61
CA ALA A 172 -0.84 -7.65 6.49
C ALA A 172 -0.08 -8.61 7.42
N ALA A 173 -0.72 -9.71 7.85
CA ALA A 173 -0.12 -10.69 8.75
C ALA A 173 0.72 -11.75 8.02
N SER A 174 0.27 -12.20 6.85
CA SER A 174 0.86 -13.33 6.11
C SER A 174 1.82 -12.91 5.00
N ASN A 175 1.78 -11.64 4.56
CA ASN A 175 2.59 -11.08 3.47
C ASN A 175 2.65 -12.01 2.23
N PRO A 176 1.50 -12.41 1.67
CA PRO A 176 1.47 -13.27 0.49
C PRO A 176 2.13 -12.56 -0.71
N LEU A 177 2.88 -13.31 -1.52
CA LEU A 177 3.58 -12.77 -2.68
C LEU A 177 2.72 -12.75 -3.95
N PHE A 178 1.71 -13.61 -4.02
CA PHE A 178 0.84 -13.82 -5.19
C PHE A 178 -0.62 -13.96 -4.77
N LEU A 179 -1.56 -13.67 -5.66
CA LEU A 179 -3.00 -13.78 -5.38
C LEU A 179 -3.49 -15.23 -5.45
N GLY A 180 -3.03 -15.99 -6.45
CA GLY A 180 -3.29 -17.42 -6.58
C GLY A 180 -2.15 -18.19 -7.23
N GLU A 181 -2.31 -19.51 -7.33
CA GLU A 181 -1.30 -20.42 -7.90
C GLU A 181 -0.96 -20.09 -9.36
N ALA A 182 -1.95 -19.65 -10.14
CA ALA A 182 -1.78 -19.29 -11.54
C ALA A 182 -0.94 -18.01 -11.74
N ASP A 183 -0.80 -17.18 -10.71
CA ASP A 183 -0.03 -15.93 -10.77
C ASP A 183 1.45 -16.14 -10.44
N ILE A 184 1.85 -17.36 -10.02
CA ILE A 184 3.22 -17.67 -9.67
C ILE A 184 4.05 -17.80 -10.97
N PRO A 185 5.07 -16.96 -11.17
CA PRO A 185 5.92 -17.05 -12.35
C PRO A 185 6.65 -18.40 -12.43
N ALA A 186 6.75 -18.95 -13.64
CA ALA A 186 7.35 -20.27 -13.85
C ALA A 186 8.82 -20.35 -13.42
N ASP A 187 9.56 -19.24 -13.51
CA ASP A 187 10.93 -19.10 -13.04
C ASP A 187 11.01 -19.12 -11.50
N VAL A 188 10.06 -18.51 -10.78
CA VAL A 188 9.95 -18.63 -9.32
C VAL A 188 9.71 -20.08 -8.91
N VAL A 189 8.78 -20.77 -9.59
CA VAL A 189 8.54 -22.20 -9.34
C VAL A 189 9.79 -23.03 -9.63
N ALA A 190 10.47 -22.79 -10.75
CA ALA A 190 11.68 -23.52 -11.11
C ALA A 190 12.81 -23.32 -10.11
N ALA A 191 13.04 -22.07 -9.68
CA ALA A 191 14.05 -21.73 -8.68
C ALA A 191 13.75 -22.41 -7.34
N GLU A 192 12.50 -22.37 -6.88
CA GLU A 192 12.11 -23.03 -5.61
C GLU A 192 12.25 -24.55 -5.71
N LYS A 193 11.86 -25.15 -6.85
CA LYS A 193 12.08 -26.59 -7.10
C LYS A 193 13.55 -26.96 -7.05
N GLU A 194 14.42 -26.16 -7.65
CA GLU A 194 15.86 -26.40 -7.61
C GLU A 194 16.41 -26.35 -6.17
N VAL A 195 15.95 -25.38 -5.37
CA VAL A 195 16.30 -25.30 -3.94
C VAL A 195 15.87 -26.56 -3.20
N LEU A 196 14.62 -27.00 -3.39
CA LEU A 196 14.06 -28.19 -2.73
C LEU A 196 14.75 -29.49 -3.16
N MET A 197 15.08 -29.64 -4.45
CA MET A 197 15.80 -30.81 -4.97
C MET A 197 17.21 -30.94 -4.36
N ASN A 198 17.84 -29.82 -4.05
CA ASN A 198 19.19 -29.76 -3.50
C ASN A 198 19.23 -29.79 -1.96
N GLN A 199 18.10 -29.93 -1.28
CA GLN A 199 18.08 -30.04 0.18
C GLN A 199 18.74 -31.35 0.64
N PRO A 200 19.59 -31.31 1.70
CA PRO A 200 20.17 -32.51 2.30
C PRO A 200 19.08 -33.54 2.67
N GLY A 201 19.29 -34.80 2.29
CA GLY A 201 18.33 -35.87 2.47
C GLY A 201 17.23 -35.97 1.40
N VAL A 202 17.02 -34.92 0.57
CA VAL A 202 16.23 -35.02 -0.67
C VAL A 202 17.14 -35.46 -1.81
N SER A 203 18.26 -34.77 -2.01
CA SER A 203 19.23 -35.05 -3.08
C SER A 203 19.87 -36.45 -3.04
N GLU A 204 19.79 -37.13 -1.89
CA GLU A 204 20.33 -38.47 -1.66
C GLU A 204 19.33 -39.60 -2.00
N LYS A 205 18.07 -39.25 -2.28
CA LYS A 205 17.01 -40.22 -2.60
C LYS A 205 17.01 -40.56 -4.10
N PRO A 206 16.43 -41.71 -4.50
CA PRO A 206 16.22 -42.03 -5.90
C PRO A 206 15.41 -40.94 -6.64
N ALA A 207 15.75 -40.67 -7.90
CA ALA A 207 15.18 -39.56 -8.67
C ALA A 207 13.64 -39.57 -8.74
N ASN A 208 13.03 -40.75 -8.87
CA ASN A 208 11.57 -40.92 -8.89
C ASN A 208 10.88 -40.61 -7.54
N ILE A 209 11.64 -40.63 -6.44
CA ILE A 209 11.16 -40.23 -5.12
C ILE A 209 11.33 -38.72 -4.94
N VAL A 210 12.45 -38.16 -5.41
CA VAL A 210 12.69 -36.71 -5.40
C VAL A 210 11.59 -35.98 -6.19
N GLU A 211 11.28 -36.43 -7.40
CA GLU A 211 10.23 -35.84 -8.25
C GLU A 211 8.82 -35.89 -7.64
N LYS A 212 8.54 -36.84 -6.74
CA LYS A 212 7.24 -36.90 -6.04
C LYS A 212 7.21 -36.05 -4.78
N MET A 213 8.38 -35.72 -4.23
CA MET A 213 8.50 -34.91 -3.02
C MET A 213 8.51 -33.42 -3.33
N VAL A 214 8.94 -33.03 -4.54
CA VAL A 214 9.11 -31.65 -5.03
C VAL A 214 8.02 -31.30 -6.02
#